data_AF-A0A4Q5X5S7-F1
#
_entry.id   AF-A0A4Q5X5S7-F1
#
_cell.length_a   1.000
_cell.length_b   1.000
_cell.length_c   1.000
_cell.angle_alpha   90.00
_cell.angle_beta   90.00
_cell.angle_gamma   90.00
#
_symmetry.space_group_name_H-M   'P 1'
#
loop_
_entity.id
_entity.type
_entity.pdbx_description
1 polymer ?
#
loop_
_entity_poly.entity_id
_entity_poly.type
_entity_poly.pdbx_seq_one_letter_code
_entity_poly.pdbx_strand_id
1 'polypeptide(L)'
;MAVTALTARPEWHALSAHYEEQKDAHLRTLFRDDPKRAERFSLEAAGLYLDYSKHRITAQTLGLLVALAEGVGLRERIDAMFRGDKINATEGRSVLHVALRAPRGQQILVDGKDVVADVHAVLDKMSQFAERVRSGAWLGHTGKRIKNIVNIGIGGSDLGPAMAYDALRAYSDRGLTLRFVSNVDATDFAEAVQGLDAAETLFIVCSKTFTTIETIMNAQTARGWLVEKLGDAAAVRKHFVAVSTNAAEVAKFGIDTENMFGFWDWVGGRYSYPSAIGLSVLVAIGPDRFREMLAGFHELDEHFRTAPFDKNLPVLLGLLGIWYDNFFGAESHAVLPYDQYLGRLPAYLQQLDMESNGKSVTLAGERVNYQTGPIIWGQPGTNGQHAFYQLIHQGTKLIPCDFIGFAKSLNPLGEHHDQLMANFFAQTEALAFGKTSAEVKAEGVPDALIAHKTFEGNRPTSTILAKELTPAVLGKLVALYEHKVFVQGVVWGLNSFDQWGVELGKVLAKRIGAELSSKEEPPLAHDESTNSLIRRYRQLRS
;
A
#
# COMPACT_ATOMS: atom_id res chain seq x y z
N MET A 1 22.13 17.82 -20.96
CA MET A 1 21.51 17.31 -22.21
C MET A 1 20.00 17.45 -22.05
N ALA A 2 19.29 17.91 -23.07
CA ALA A 2 17.82 17.97 -23.00
C ALA A 2 17.28 16.55 -22.80
N VAL A 3 16.45 16.34 -21.78
CA VAL A 3 15.79 15.05 -21.54
C VAL A 3 14.71 14.92 -22.61
N THR A 4 14.79 13.89 -23.46
CA THR A 4 13.73 13.61 -24.44
C THR A 4 12.44 13.26 -23.69
N ALA A 5 11.37 13.99 -23.97
CA ALA A 5 10.04 13.73 -23.41
C ALA A 5 9.63 12.27 -23.68
N LEU A 6 8.97 11.62 -22.71
CA LEU A 6 8.61 10.20 -22.77
C LEU A 6 7.88 9.84 -24.08
N THR A 7 6.86 10.63 -24.44
CA THR A 7 6.01 10.38 -25.61
C THR A 7 6.70 10.65 -26.95
N ALA A 8 7.87 11.29 -26.96
CA ALA A 8 8.67 11.54 -28.16
C ALA A 8 9.77 10.50 -28.39
N ARG A 9 9.88 9.51 -27.50
CA ARG A 9 10.91 8.46 -27.58
C ARG A 9 10.59 7.44 -28.68
N PRO A 10 11.61 6.90 -29.38
CA PRO A 10 11.38 5.87 -30.39
C PRO A 10 10.72 4.61 -29.82
N GLU A 11 11.03 4.23 -28.57
CA GLU A 11 10.42 3.07 -27.90
C GLU A 11 8.93 3.31 -27.64
N TRP A 12 8.54 4.54 -27.29
CA TRP A 12 7.14 4.92 -27.12
C TRP A 12 6.38 4.87 -28.45
N HIS A 13 6.93 5.45 -29.51
CA HIS A 13 6.33 5.38 -30.84
C HIS A 13 6.19 3.93 -31.34
N ALA A 14 7.18 3.07 -31.07
CA ALA A 14 7.12 1.66 -31.41
C ALA A 14 6.00 0.93 -30.66
N LEU A 15 5.80 1.24 -29.37
CA LEU A 15 4.66 0.72 -28.60
C LEU A 15 3.32 1.25 -29.11
N SER A 16 3.24 2.52 -29.51
CA SER A 16 2.02 3.09 -30.09
C SER A 16 1.66 2.40 -31.42
N ALA A 17 2.64 2.18 -32.29
CA ALA A 17 2.42 1.44 -33.54
C ALA A 17 2.00 -0.01 -33.26
N HIS A 18 2.68 -0.69 -32.33
CA HIS A 18 2.34 -2.05 -31.92
C HIS A 18 0.95 -2.15 -31.27
N TYR A 19 0.52 -1.12 -30.52
CA TYR A 19 -0.83 -1.04 -29.99
C TYR A 19 -1.87 -1.02 -31.10
N GLU A 20 -1.68 -0.24 -32.16
CA GLU A 20 -2.62 -0.23 -33.29
C GLU A 20 -2.77 -1.61 -33.94
N GLU A 21 -1.70 -2.43 -33.94
CA GLU A 21 -1.72 -3.81 -34.43
C GLU A 21 -2.40 -4.79 -33.46
N GLN A 22 -2.32 -4.55 -32.15
CA GLN A 22 -2.75 -5.50 -31.10
C GLN A 22 -4.06 -5.11 -30.40
N LYS A 23 -4.57 -3.89 -30.57
CA LYS A 23 -5.72 -3.35 -29.83
C LYS A 23 -7.04 -4.09 -30.07
N ASP A 24 -7.11 -4.93 -31.11
CA ASP A 24 -8.26 -5.79 -31.44
C ASP A 24 -7.96 -7.28 -31.22
N ALA A 25 -6.72 -7.64 -30.83
CA ALA A 25 -6.35 -9.02 -30.54
C ALA A 25 -7.14 -9.53 -29.33
N HIS A 26 -7.72 -10.72 -29.47
CA HIS A 26 -8.52 -11.37 -28.43
C HIS A 26 -7.73 -12.49 -27.76
N LEU A 27 -7.81 -12.57 -26.42
CA LEU A 27 -7.21 -13.64 -25.63
C LEU A 27 -7.54 -15.07 -26.13
N ARG A 28 -8.76 -15.36 -26.61
CA ARG A 28 -9.10 -16.68 -27.20
C ARG A 28 -8.18 -17.05 -28.36
N THR A 29 -7.95 -16.10 -29.27
CA THR A 29 -7.04 -16.26 -30.41
C THR A 29 -5.60 -16.40 -29.93
N LEU A 30 -5.15 -15.52 -29.02
CA LEU A 30 -3.77 -15.54 -28.51
C LEU A 30 -3.42 -16.86 -27.80
N PHE A 31 -4.35 -17.47 -27.06
CA PHE A 31 -4.14 -18.77 -26.41
C PHE A 31 -4.24 -19.94 -27.40
N ARG A 32 -5.11 -19.87 -28.41
CA ARG A 32 -5.20 -20.90 -29.45
C ARG A 32 -3.92 -20.96 -30.29
N ASP A 33 -3.40 -19.79 -30.66
CA ASP A 33 -2.28 -19.68 -31.60
C ASP A 33 -0.92 -19.90 -30.92
N ASP A 34 -0.82 -19.75 -29.58
CA ASP A 34 0.34 -20.13 -28.76
C ASP A 34 -0.08 -21.11 -27.65
N PRO A 35 -0.09 -22.43 -27.90
CA PRO A 35 -0.46 -23.43 -26.90
C PRO A 35 0.42 -23.44 -25.63
N LYS A 36 1.62 -22.84 -25.68
CA LYS A 36 2.54 -22.70 -24.54
C LYS A 36 2.52 -21.30 -23.93
N ARG A 37 1.50 -20.50 -24.25
CA ARG A 37 1.36 -19.11 -23.77
C ARG A 37 1.43 -18.99 -22.25
N ALA A 38 0.74 -19.87 -21.52
CA ALA A 38 0.73 -19.85 -20.05
C ALA A 38 2.15 -20.08 -19.48
N GLU A 39 2.91 -21.03 -20.02
CA GLU A 39 4.30 -21.27 -19.65
C GLU A 39 5.21 -20.08 -20.03
N ARG A 40 4.97 -19.47 -21.19
CA ARG A 40 5.77 -18.35 -21.69
C ARG A 40 5.57 -17.06 -20.90
N PHE A 41 4.32 -16.79 -20.50
CA PHE A 41 3.92 -15.60 -19.74
C PHE A 41 3.58 -15.97 -18.30
N SER A 42 4.47 -16.76 -17.70
CA SER A 42 4.53 -16.95 -16.27
C SER A 42 5.96 -16.81 -15.77
N LEU A 43 6.10 -16.44 -14.51
CA LEU A 43 7.39 -16.27 -13.85
C LEU A 43 7.26 -16.66 -12.38
N GLU A 44 8.20 -17.44 -11.88
CA GLU A 44 8.32 -17.73 -10.46
C GLU A 44 9.64 -17.16 -9.93
N ALA A 45 9.56 -16.33 -8.89
CA ALA A 45 10.73 -15.83 -8.18
C ALA A 45 10.35 -15.46 -6.75
N ALA A 46 11.33 -15.58 -5.83
CA ALA A 46 11.13 -15.36 -4.40
C ALA A 46 9.96 -16.16 -3.78
N GLY A 47 9.56 -17.29 -4.37
CA GLY A 47 8.40 -18.08 -3.93
C GLY A 47 7.02 -17.47 -4.25
N LEU A 48 6.98 -16.49 -5.16
CA LEU A 48 5.77 -15.96 -5.77
C LEU A 48 5.70 -16.44 -7.23
N TYR A 49 4.58 -17.03 -7.62
CA TYR A 49 4.25 -17.37 -8.99
C TYR A 49 3.35 -16.28 -9.58
N LEU A 50 3.76 -15.69 -10.70
CA LEU A 50 2.98 -14.73 -11.48
C LEU A 50 2.60 -15.35 -12.82
N ASP A 51 1.31 -15.55 -13.07
CA ASP A 51 0.75 -15.78 -14.40
C ASP A 51 0.22 -14.45 -14.94
N TYR A 52 0.83 -13.97 -16.02
CA TYR A 52 0.42 -12.77 -16.75
C TYR A 52 0.04 -13.10 -18.20
N SER A 53 -0.30 -14.35 -18.48
CA SER A 53 -0.69 -14.86 -19.80
C SER A 53 -2.07 -14.35 -20.26
N LYS A 54 -2.93 -13.99 -19.31
CA LYS A 54 -4.26 -13.40 -19.54
C LYS A 54 -4.21 -11.88 -19.76
N HIS A 55 -3.06 -11.36 -20.18
CA HIS A 55 -2.92 -10.02 -20.74
C HIS A 55 -2.91 -10.05 -22.27
N ARG A 56 -3.35 -8.95 -22.89
CA ARG A 56 -3.42 -8.74 -24.34
C ARG A 56 -2.05 -8.32 -24.88
N ILE A 57 -1.12 -9.27 -24.82
CA ILE A 57 0.31 -9.08 -25.13
C ILE A 57 0.87 -10.22 -25.98
N THR A 58 1.94 -9.95 -26.70
CA THR A 58 2.77 -10.94 -27.40
C THR A 58 4.22 -10.85 -26.91
N ALA A 59 5.08 -11.74 -27.39
CA ALA A 59 6.53 -11.65 -27.10
C ALA A 59 7.12 -10.33 -27.60
N GLN A 60 6.62 -9.81 -28.74
CA GLN A 60 6.98 -8.50 -29.26
C GLN A 60 6.50 -7.38 -28.33
N THR A 61 5.27 -7.44 -27.81
CA THR A 61 4.80 -6.44 -26.82
C THR A 61 5.75 -6.37 -25.64
N LEU A 62 6.15 -7.53 -25.09
CA LEU A 62 7.03 -7.58 -23.95
C LEU A 62 8.43 -7.02 -24.29
N GLY A 63 8.99 -7.39 -25.45
CA GLY A 63 10.28 -6.85 -25.90
C GLY A 63 10.27 -5.33 -26.04
N LEU A 64 9.19 -4.75 -26.57
CA LEU A 64 9.05 -3.30 -26.71
C LEU A 64 8.89 -2.59 -25.36
N LEU A 65 8.15 -3.19 -24.42
CA LEU A 65 8.00 -2.65 -23.06
C LEU A 65 9.34 -2.68 -22.31
N VAL A 66 10.11 -3.76 -22.44
CA VAL A 66 11.46 -3.86 -21.86
C VAL A 66 12.39 -2.83 -22.51
N ALA A 67 12.34 -2.66 -23.82
CA ALA A 67 13.12 -1.63 -24.52
C ALA A 67 12.79 -0.22 -24.01
N LEU A 68 11.51 0.09 -23.76
CA LEU A 68 11.12 1.36 -23.12
C LEU A 68 11.76 1.52 -21.74
N ALA A 69 11.73 0.47 -20.90
CA ALA A 69 12.33 0.47 -19.57
C ALA A 69 13.85 0.72 -19.61
N GLU A 70 14.54 0.12 -20.58
CA GLU A 70 15.96 0.36 -20.84
C GLU A 70 16.20 1.79 -21.33
N GLY A 71 15.39 2.28 -22.29
CA GLY A 71 15.52 3.61 -22.87
C GLY A 71 15.32 4.75 -21.87
N VAL A 72 14.51 4.55 -20.82
CA VAL A 72 14.34 5.53 -19.72
C VAL A 72 15.41 5.42 -18.62
N GLY A 73 16.33 4.46 -18.72
CA GLY A 73 17.41 4.25 -17.73
C GLY A 73 16.90 3.66 -16.42
N LEU A 74 15.99 2.68 -16.48
CA LEU A 74 15.41 2.08 -15.29
C LEU A 74 16.47 1.44 -14.38
N ARG A 75 17.49 0.77 -14.95
CA ARG A 75 18.52 0.07 -14.16
C ARG A 75 19.32 1.06 -13.32
N GLU A 76 19.70 2.18 -13.92
CA GLU A 76 20.46 3.25 -13.25
C GLU A 76 19.67 3.88 -12.11
N ARG A 77 18.35 4.01 -12.27
CA ARG A 77 17.44 4.51 -11.22
C ARG A 77 17.30 3.52 -10.08
N ILE A 78 17.15 2.22 -10.38
CA ILE A 78 17.16 1.16 -9.37
C ILE A 78 18.47 1.23 -8.58
N ASP A 79 19.61 1.21 -9.27
CA ASP A 79 20.91 1.24 -8.60
C ASP A 79 21.10 2.52 -7.76
N ALA A 80 20.59 3.67 -8.23
CA ALA A 80 20.62 4.92 -7.47
C ALA A 80 19.83 4.83 -6.16
N MET A 81 18.65 4.20 -6.17
CA MET A 81 17.88 3.93 -4.95
C MET A 81 18.69 3.07 -3.97
N PHE A 82 19.24 1.95 -4.44
CA PHE A 82 19.98 1.01 -3.59
C PHE A 82 21.34 1.56 -3.10
N ARG A 83 21.94 2.52 -3.80
CA ARG A 83 23.13 3.25 -3.32
C ARG A 83 22.82 4.31 -2.27
N GLY A 84 21.56 4.73 -2.16
CA GLY A 84 21.16 5.83 -1.28
C GLY A 84 21.30 7.21 -1.92
N ASP A 85 21.34 7.30 -3.25
CA ASP A 85 21.36 8.58 -3.95
C ASP A 85 20.09 9.39 -3.64
N LYS A 86 20.19 10.72 -3.74
CA LYS A 86 19.08 11.65 -3.46
C LYS A 86 18.08 11.71 -4.62
N ILE A 87 17.38 10.61 -4.86
CA ILE A 87 16.45 10.45 -5.99
C ILE A 87 15.08 11.11 -5.77
N ASN A 88 14.73 11.45 -4.52
CA ASN A 88 13.62 12.36 -4.24
C ASN A 88 14.11 13.80 -4.45
N ALA A 89 14.13 14.21 -5.72
CA ALA A 89 14.77 15.44 -6.16
C ALA A 89 14.10 16.71 -5.63
N THR A 90 12.77 16.72 -5.50
CA THR A 90 12.02 17.92 -5.08
C THR A 90 12.19 18.21 -3.59
N GLU A 91 12.56 17.22 -2.79
CA GLU A 91 12.86 17.38 -1.35
C GLU A 91 14.37 17.25 -1.03
N GLY A 92 15.20 16.91 -2.03
CA GLY A 92 16.65 16.70 -1.84
C GLY A 92 16.98 15.52 -0.92
N ARG A 93 16.20 14.43 -0.97
CA ARG A 93 16.30 13.29 -0.04
C ARG A 93 16.64 11.98 -0.74
N SER A 94 17.32 11.10 0.00
CA SER A 94 17.44 9.69 -0.38
C SER A 94 16.10 8.96 -0.20
N VAL A 95 15.96 7.82 -0.86
CA VAL A 95 14.79 6.94 -0.76
C VAL A 95 15.31 5.55 -0.46
N LEU A 96 15.16 5.11 0.79
CA LEU A 96 15.91 3.96 1.30
C LEU A 96 15.09 3.01 2.15
N HIS A 97 13.80 2.84 1.85
CA HIS A 97 12.97 1.84 2.54
C HIS A 97 13.56 0.41 2.42
N VAL A 98 14.34 0.11 1.37
CA VAL A 98 15.13 -1.13 1.25
C VAL A 98 16.18 -1.31 2.36
N ALA A 99 16.72 -0.23 2.93
CA ALA A 99 17.68 -0.31 4.04
C ALA A 99 17.03 -0.78 5.35
N LEU A 100 15.70 -0.59 5.51
CA LEU A 100 14.96 -1.04 6.70
C LEU A 100 14.91 -2.56 6.84
N ARG A 101 15.07 -3.27 5.73
CA ARG A 101 15.02 -4.73 5.67
C ARG A 101 16.34 -5.37 5.25
N ALA A 102 17.42 -4.59 5.13
CA ALA A 102 18.74 -5.12 4.82
C ALA A 102 19.26 -6.03 5.95
N PRO A 103 19.90 -7.16 5.65
CA PRO A 103 20.50 -8.06 6.63
C PRO A 103 21.58 -7.36 7.45
N ARG A 104 21.77 -7.84 8.68
CA ARG A 104 22.79 -7.30 9.58
C ARG A 104 24.17 -7.45 8.95
N GLY A 105 24.95 -6.37 8.95
CA GLY A 105 26.31 -6.34 8.41
C GLY A 105 26.41 -5.90 6.94
N GLN A 106 25.30 -5.81 6.21
CA GLN A 106 25.28 -5.07 4.95
C GLN A 106 25.51 -3.58 5.23
N GLN A 107 26.21 -2.90 4.33
CA GLN A 107 26.48 -1.47 4.46
C GLN A 107 25.77 -0.70 3.36
N ILE A 108 25.03 0.33 3.76
CA ILE A 108 24.43 1.32 2.86
C ILE A 108 24.78 2.69 3.44
N LEU A 109 25.49 3.51 2.66
CA LEU A 109 26.00 4.79 3.13
C LEU A 109 25.08 5.94 2.67
N VAL A 110 24.63 6.75 3.62
CA VAL A 110 23.93 8.02 3.35
C VAL A 110 24.72 9.14 3.99
N ASP A 111 25.16 10.10 3.16
CA ASP A 111 25.98 11.24 3.60
C ASP A 111 27.20 10.77 4.45
N GLY A 112 27.80 9.63 4.07
CA GLY A 112 28.97 9.04 4.72
C GLY A 112 28.69 8.17 5.95
N LYS A 113 27.42 8.01 6.37
CA LYS A 113 27.02 7.20 7.52
C LYS A 113 26.38 5.88 7.08
N ASP A 114 26.80 4.77 7.70
CA ASP A 114 26.12 3.49 7.53
C ASP A 114 24.77 3.50 8.25
N VAL A 115 23.69 3.48 7.47
CA VAL A 115 22.32 3.53 8.00
C VAL A 115 21.80 2.15 8.42
N VAL A 116 22.39 1.05 7.94
CA VAL A 116 21.92 -0.30 8.28
C VAL A 116 22.20 -0.61 9.75
N ALA A 117 23.36 -0.19 10.27
CA ALA A 117 23.67 -0.32 11.69
C ALA A 117 22.66 0.41 12.59
N ASP A 118 22.26 1.63 12.21
CA ASP A 118 21.23 2.40 12.93
C ASP A 118 19.86 1.69 12.87
N VAL A 119 19.50 1.12 11.71
CA VAL A 119 18.27 0.33 11.53
C VAL A 119 18.23 -0.83 12.50
N HIS A 120 19.28 -1.64 12.55
CA HIS A 120 19.34 -2.81 13.45
C HIS A 120 19.32 -2.40 14.92
N ALA A 121 19.94 -1.28 15.30
CA ALA A 121 19.86 -0.77 16.67
C ALA A 121 18.41 -0.43 17.08
N VAL A 122 17.64 0.20 16.18
CA VAL A 122 16.21 0.48 16.42
C VAL A 122 15.41 -0.82 16.47
N LEU A 123 15.62 -1.75 15.53
CA LEU A 123 14.94 -3.06 15.53
C LEU A 123 15.21 -3.85 16.81
N ASP A 124 16.44 -3.82 17.34
CA ASP A 124 16.80 -4.48 18.59
C ASP A 124 16.09 -3.82 19.78
N LYS A 125 16.06 -2.48 19.84
CA LYS A 125 15.31 -1.73 20.86
C LYS A 125 13.82 -2.06 20.83
N MET A 126 13.22 -2.09 19.63
CA MET A 126 11.81 -2.46 19.44
C MET A 126 11.54 -3.90 19.87
N SER A 127 12.45 -4.83 19.55
CA SER A 127 12.33 -6.25 19.90
C SER A 127 12.32 -6.44 21.42
N GLN A 128 13.27 -5.81 22.13
CA GLN A 128 13.33 -5.85 23.59
C GLN A 128 12.08 -5.23 24.24
N PHE A 129 11.55 -4.14 23.67
CA PHE A 129 10.30 -3.56 24.13
C PHE A 129 9.12 -4.51 23.94
N ALA A 130 8.96 -5.06 22.74
CA ALA A 130 7.86 -5.97 22.45
C ALA A 130 7.91 -7.24 23.29
N GLU A 131 9.09 -7.81 23.53
CA GLU A 131 9.25 -8.96 24.43
C GLU A 131 8.79 -8.63 25.85
N ARG A 132 9.12 -7.44 26.38
CA ARG A 132 8.62 -7.01 27.70
C ARG A 132 7.11 -6.89 27.74
N VAL A 133 6.49 -6.32 26.71
CA VAL A 133 5.02 -6.21 26.62
C VAL A 133 4.38 -7.61 26.54
N ARG A 134 4.87 -8.44 25.62
CA ARG A 134 4.34 -9.79 25.36
C ARG A 134 4.51 -10.72 26.55
N SER A 135 5.66 -10.71 27.23
CA SER A 135 5.90 -11.51 28.44
C SER A 135 5.13 -11.00 29.67
N GLY A 136 4.65 -9.76 29.64
CA GLY A 136 4.05 -9.09 30.79
C GLY A 136 5.04 -8.49 31.77
N ALA A 137 6.34 -8.44 31.43
CA ALA A 137 7.34 -7.70 32.20
C ALA A 137 7.13 -6.17 32.13
N TRP A 138 6.51 -5.68 31.04
CA TRP A 138 6.03 -4.30 30.98
C TRP A 138 4.68 -4.19 31.68
N LEU A 139 4.68 -3.54 32.84
CA LEU A 139 3.49 -3.28 33.64
C LEU A 139 2.98 -1.86 33.44
N GLY A 140 1.66 -1.72 33.44
CA GLY A 140 0.99 -0.44 33.55
C GLY A 140 1.24 0.24 34.90
N HIS A 141 0.76 1.47 35.03
CA HIS A 141 0.92 2.32 36.20
C HIS A 141 0.43 1.67 37.50
N THR A 142 -0.62 0.85 37.42
CA THR A 142 -1.19 0.12 38.58
C THR A 142 -0.53 -1.24 38.84
N GLY A 143 0.53 -1.59 38.10
CA GLY A 143 1.19 -2.89 38.19
C GLY A 143 0.50 -4.02 37.41
N LYS A 144 -0.61 -3.74 36.68
CA LYS A 144 -1.25 -4.74 35.80
C LYS A 144 -0.45 -4.96 34.53
N ARG A 145 -0.54 -6.18 33.97
CA ARG A 145 0.01 -6.52 32.66
C ARG A 145 -0.75 -5.77 31.55
N ILE A 146 -0.01 -5.24 30.58
CA ILE A 146 -0.61 -4.67 29.37
C ILE A 146 -1.23 -5.78 28.52
N LYS A 147 -2.48 -5.58 28.09
CA LYS A 147 -3.22 -6.47 27.19
C LYS A 147 -3.75 -5.75 25.96
N ASN A 148 -3.92 -4.44 26.04
CA ASN A 148 -4.51 -3.66 24.96
C ASN A 148 -3.46 -2.72 24.37
N ILE A 149 -3.30 -2.72 23.06
CA ILE A 149 -2.39 -1.85 22.32
C ILE A 149 -3.23 -0.99 21.37
N VAL A 150 -3.09 0.32 21.47
CA VAL A 150 -3.78 1.26 20.57
C VAL A 150 -2.73 2.04 19.79
N ASN A 151 -2.63 1.78 18.48
CA ASN A 151 -1.80 2.55 17.57
C ASN A 151 -2.54 3.85 17.20
N ILE A 152 -1.88 5.00 17.33
CA ILE A 152 -2.41 6.31 16.94
C ILE A 152 -1.52 6.89 15.84
N GLY A 153 -2.05 6.99 14.62
CA GLY A 153 -1.32 7.48 13.46
C GLY A 153 -2.25 7.64 12.26
N ILE A 154 -1.85 8.37 11.22
CA ILE A 154 -2.68 8.57 10.02
C ILE A 154 -1.87 8.29 8.75
N GLY A 155 -2.56 7.87 7.68
CA GLY A 155 -1.93 7.55 6.40
C GLY A 155 -0.88 6.46 6.56
N GLY A 156 0.37 6.75 6.19
CA GLY A 156 1.45 5.76 6.22
C GLY A 156 1.81 5.28 7.64
N SER A 157 1.44 6.03 8.67
CA SER A 157 1.63 5.66 10.09
C SER A 157 0.51 4.75 10.63
N ASP A 158 -0.47 4.39 9.79
CA ASP A 158 -1.62 3.57 10.15
C ASP A 158 -1.92 2.47 9.12
N LEU A 159 -2.08 2.83 7.83
CA LEU A 159 -2.51 1.90 6.79
C LEU A 159 -1.61 0.66 6.69
N GLY A 160 -0.29 0.85 6.72
CA GLY A 160 0.69 -0.24 6.72
C GLY A 160 0.56 -1.13 7.97
N PRO A 161 0.72 -0.58 9.19
CA PRO A 161 0.55 -1.35 10.43
C PRO A 161 -0.79 -2.07 10.56
N ALA A 162 -1.91 -1.41 10.24
CA ALA A 162 -3.24 -1.99 10.32
C ALA A 162 -3.42 -3.13 9.30
N MET A 163 -2.95 -2.94 8.07
CA MET A 163 -2.96 -3.98 7.04
C MET A 163 -2.10 -5.18 7.45
N ALA A 164 -0.87 -4.95 7.90
CA ALA A 164 0.03 -6.03 8.28
C ALA A 164 -0.45 -6.79 9.52
N TYR A 165 -1.07 -6.12 10.49
CA TYR A 165 -1.70 -6.78 11.63
C TYR A 165 -2.86 -7.69 11.20
N ASP A 166 -3.76 -7.20 10.34
CA ASP A 166 -4.88 -8.02 9.83
C ASP A 166 -4.37 -9.21 9.00
N ALA A 167 -3.41 -8.96 8.11
CA ALA A 167 -2.78 -9.97 7.25
C ALA A 167 -2.09 -11.09 8.04
N LEU A 168 -1.40 -10.73 9.13
CA LEU A 168 -0.64 -11.67 9.97
C LEU A 168 -1.35 -12.05 11.27
N ARG A 169 -2.66 -11.80 11.35
CA ARG A 169 -3.42 -12.01 12.58
C ARG A 169 -3.39 -13.46 13.05
N ALA A 170 -3.23 -14.43 12.14
CA ALA A 170 -3.03 -15.84 12.48
C ALA A 170 -1.80 -16.10 13.35
N TYR A 171 -0.76 -15.27 13.22
CA TYR A 171 0.51 -15.36 13.94
C TYR A 171 0.57 -14.46 15.17
N SER A 172 -0.49 -13.70 15.45
CA SER A 172 -0.51 -12.76 16.56
C SER A 172 -0.68 -13.47 17.91
N ASP A 173 -0.14 -12.88 18.98
CA ASP A 173 -0.46 -13.27 20.35
C ASP A 173 -1.93 -12.94 20.63
N ARG A 174 -2.75 -13.99 20.82
CA ARG A 174 -4.19 -13.87 21.07
C ARG A 174 -4.53 -13.35 22.47
N GLY A 175 -3.54 -13.27 23.36
CA GLY A 175 -3.66 -12.59 24.65
C GLY A 175 -3.61 -11.07 24.56
N LEU A 176 -3.27 -10.52 23.39
CA LEU A 176 -3.23 -9.07 23.14
C LEU A 176 -4.39 -8.64 22.25
N THR A 177 -4.99 -7.50 22.59
CA THR A 177 -5.96 -6.79 21.76
C THR A 177 -5.28 -5.60 21.10
N LEU A 178 -5.28 -5.55 19.78
CA LEU A 178 -4.74 -4.42 19.02
C LEU A 178 -5.86 -3.64 18.35
N ARG A 179 -5.78 -2.31 18.44
CA ARG A 179 -6.69 -1.35 17.78
C ARG A 179 -5.89 -0.21 17.16
N PHE A 180 -6.48 0.42 16.15
CA PHE A 180 -5.85 1.44 15.31
C PHE A 180 -6.77 2.65 15.27
N VAL A 181 -6.25 3.81 15.64
CA VAL A 181 -6.95 5.10 15.65
C VAL A 181 -6.23 6.02 14.69
N SER A 182 -6.96 6.52 13.71
CA SER A 182 -6.40 7.32 12.63
C SER A 182 -7.17 8.60 12.36
N ASN A 183 -8.49 8.53 12.29
CA ASN A 183 -9.35 9.64 11.91
C ASN A 183 -9.44 10.66 13.06
N VAL A 184 -9.52 11.94 12.73
CA VAL A 184 -9.77 13.02 13.72
C VAL A 184 -11.23 13.07 14.16
N ASP A 185 -12.13 12.39 13.44
CA ASP A 185 -13.47 12.10 13.95
C ASP A 185 -13.35 11.35 15.28
N ALA A 186 -13.84 11.99 16.35
CA ALA A 186 -13.76 11.47 17.71
C ALA A 186 -14.39 10.09 17.88
N THR A 187 -15.30 9.69 16.96
CA THR A 187 -15.86 8.34 16.89
C THR A 187 -14.78 7.28 16.83
N ASP A 188 -13.71 7.49 16.06
CA ASP A 188 -12.65 6.51 15.86
C ASP A 188 -11.94 6.20 17.18
N PHE A 189 -11.56 7.23 17.94
CA PHE A 189 -11.01 7.04 19.28
C PHE A 189 -12.03 6.48 20.27
N ALA A 190 -13.25 7.05 20.30
CA ALA A 190 -14.29 6.69 21.26
C ALA A 190 -14.66 5.20 21.16
N GLU A 191 -14.85 4.68 19.94
CA GLU A 191 -15.10 3.26 19.69
C GLU A 191 -13.85 2.42 19.97
N ALA A 192 -12.67 2.90 19.59
CA ALA A 192 -11.42 2.18 19.84
C ALA A 192 -11.12 1.97 21.33
N VAL A 193 -11.64 2.77 22.26
CA VAL A 193 -11.45 2.53 23.70
C VAL A 193 -12.61 1.79 24.39
N GLN A 194 -13.71 1.49 23.68
CA GLN A 194 -14.83 0.76 24.27
C GLN A 194 -14.39 -0.62 24.77
N GLY A 195 -14.73 -0.92 26.02
CA GLY A 195 -14.41 -2.18 26.69
C GLY A 195 -12.94 -2.36 27.10
N LEU A 196 -12.08 -1.35 26.91
CA LEU A 196 -10.69 -1.41 27.35
C LEU A 196 -10.53 -0.97 28.82
N ASP A 197 -9.73 -1.70 29.59
CA ASP A 197 -9.25 -1.25 30.91
C ASP A 197 -8.04 -0.33 30.72
N ALA A 198 -8.14 0.92 31.19
CA ALA A 198 -7.06 1.91 31.13
C ALA A 198 -5.77 1.40 31.82
N ALA A 199 -5.90 0.63 32.90
CA ALA A 199 -4.76 0.05 33.62
C ALA A 199 -4.00 -1.03 32.82
N GLU A 200 -4.61 -1.56 31.76
CA GLU A 200 -4.04 -2.61 30.90
C GLU A 200 -3.78 -2.12 29.46
N THR A 201 -3.92 -0.82 29.19
CA THR A 201 -3.88 -0.24 27.82
C THR A 201 -2.64 0.59 27.56
N LEU A 202 -1.90 0.27 26.50
CA LEU A 202 -0.73 0.99 26.02
C LEU A 202 -1.04 1.69 24.69
N PHE A 203 -0.69 2.96 24.59
CA PHE A 203 -0.80 3.77 23.38
C PHE A 203 0.56 3.90 22.69
N ILE A 204 0.57 3.68 21.37
CA ILE A 204 1.74 3.89 20.50
C ILE A 204 1.43 5.08 19.59
N VAL A 205 2.10 6.21 19.80
CA VAL A 205 1.86 7.43 19.01
C VAL A 205 2.86 7.52 17.86
N CYS A 206 2.38 7.34 16.63
CA CYS A 206 3.17 7.28 15.41
C CYS A 206 3.04 8.58 14.60
N SER A 207 4.07 9.44 14.68
CA SER A 207 4.12 10.68 13.88
C SER A 207 5.56 11.14 13.69
N LYS A 208 5.99 11.28 12.43
CA LYS A 208 7.35 11.72 12.07
C LYS A 208 7.72 13.05 12.74
N THR A 209 6.88 14.06 12.56
CA THR A 209 7.08 15.42 13.07
C THR A 209 6.56 15.59 14.49
N PHE A 210 5.67 14.70 14.94
CA PHE A 210 4.91 14.84 16.18
C PHE A 210 4.05 16.11 16.22
N THR A 211 3.61 16.58 15.05
CA THR A 211 2.80 17.81 14.90
C THR A 211 1.57 17.63 14.00
N THR A 212 1.36 16.45 13.43
CA THR A 212 0.17 16.13 12.63
C THR A 212 -1.09 16.34 13.46
N ILE A 213 -2.00 17.21 12.99
CA ILE A 213 -3.14 17.70 13.77
C ILE A 213 -4.00 16.53 14.25
N GLU A 214 -4.36 15.63 13.34
CA GLU A 214 -5.21 14.47 13.60
C GLU A 214 -4.56 13.55 14.65
N THR A 215 -3.29 13.19 14.46
CA THR A 215 -2.56 12.30 15.36
C THR A 215 -2.37 12.91 16.75
N ILE A 216 -2.00 14.18 16.85
CA ILE A 216 -1.75 14.84 18.14
C ILE A 216 -3.05 15.11 18.88
N MET A 217 -4.14 15.46 18.18
CA MET A 217 -5.45 15.59 18.79
C MET A 217 -5.90 14.25 19.39
N ASN A 218 -5.79 13.14 18.64
CA ASN A 218 -6.10 11.82 19.17
C ASN A 218 -5.18 11.38 20.32
N ALA A 219 -3.88 11.68 20.26
CA ALA A 219 -2.95 11.40 21.34
C ALA A 219 -3.31 12.19 22.61
N GLN A 220 -3.69 13.46 22.49
CA GLN A 220 -4.16 14.27 23.61
C GLN A 220 -5.47 13.75 24.21
N THR A 221 -6.42 13.34 23.36
CA THR A 221 -7.66 12.69 23.80
C THR A 221 -7.37 11.39 24.55
N ALA A 222 -6.48 10.54 24.02
CA ALA A 222 -6.05 9.31 24.66
C ALA A 222 -5.38 9.58 26.02
N ARG A 223 -4.53 10.61 26.09
CA ARG A 223 -3.89 11.04 27.34
C ARG A 223 -4.94 11.50 28.35
N GLY A 224 -5.91 12.30 27.93
CA GLY A 224 -7.02 12.73 28.77
C GLY A 224 -7.81 11.55 29.32
N TRP A 225 -8.22 10.62 28.45
CA TRP A 225 -8.93 9.40 28.82
C TRP A 225 -8.15 8.55 29.83
N LEU A 226 -6.84 8.35 29.63
CA LEU A 226 -6.01 7.57 30.55
C LEU A 226 -5.95 8.23 31.93
N VAL A 227 -5.66 9.54 31.97
CA VAL A 227 -5.49 10.28 33.23
C VAL A 227 -6.81 10.38 33.98
N GLU A 228 -7.94 10.58 33.29
CA GLU A 228 -9.26 10.57 33.90
C GLU A 228 -9.57 9.21 34.55
N LYS A 229 -9.25 8.10 33.88
CA LYS A 229 -9.55 6.75 34.39
C LYS A 229 -8.63 6.29 35.51
N LEU A 230 -7.37 6.72 35.51
CA LEU A 230 -6.38 6.28 36.50
C LEU A 230 -6.15 7.30 37.64
N GLY A 231 -6.58 8.55 37.46
CA GLY A 231 -6.45 9.61 38.46
C GLY A 231 -5.04 10.17 38.66
N ASP A 232 -4.06 9.76 37.86
CA ASP A 232 -2.66 10.21 37.97
C ASP A 232 -2.02 10.49 36.59
N ALA A 233 -1.52 11.72 36.42
CA ALA A 233 -0.79 12.14 35.23
C ALA A 233 0.55 11.40 35.03
N ALA A 234 1.15 10.85 36.09
CA ALA A 234 2.35 10.03 36.00
C ALA A 234 2.13 8.72 35.25
N ALA A 235 0.87 8.27 35.08
CA ALA A 235 0.53 7.09 34.31
C ALA A 235 0.99 7.17 32.84
N VAL A 236 1.07 8.37 32.26
CA VAL A 236 1.50 8.58 30.87
C VAL A 236 2.84 7.90 30.58
N ARG A 237 3.80 7.95 31.52
CA ARG A 237 5.15 7.37 31.34
C ARG A 237 5.17 5.85 31.12
N LYS A 238 4.14 5.13 31.57
CA LYS A 238 4.04 3.65 31.46
C LYS A 238 3.05 3.19 30.38
N HIS A 239 2.19 4.11 29.93
CA HIS A 239 1.08 3.81 29.03
C HIS A 239 1.19 4.50 27.67
N PHE A 240 2.26 5.26 27.43
CA PHE A 240 2.53 5.86 26.13
C PHE A 240 3.97 5.61 25.68
N VAL A 241 4.12 5.26 24.41
CA VAL A 241 5.40 5.26 23.69
C VAL A 241 5.26 6.03 22.38
N ALA A 242 6.37 6.49 21.81
CA ALA A 242 6.36 7.31 20.60
C ALA A 242 7.20 6.68 19.49
N VAL A 243 6.70 6.75 18.27
CA VAL A 243 7.48 6.51 17.05
C VAL A 243 7.62 7.84 16.32
N SER A 244 8.80 8.46 16.45
CA SER A 244 9.02 9.83 16.00
C SER A 244 10.50 10.17 15.81
N THR A 245 10.74 11.29 15.14
CA THR A 245 12.07 11.91 15.03
C THR A 245 12.22 13.15 15.94
N ASN A 246 11.13 13.61 16.56
CA ASN A 246 11.08 14.87 17.30
C ASN A 246 11.06 14.64 18.82
N ALA A 247 12.23 14.42 19.41
CA ALA A 247 12.38 14.16 20.85
C ALA A 247 11.82 15.30 21.72
N ALA A 248 11.90 16.56 21.26
CA ALA A 248 11.43 17.71 22.02
C ALA A 248 9.91 17.71 22.20
N GLU A 249 9.14 17.50 21.13
CA GLU A 249 7.68 17.44 21.23
C GLU A 249 7.19 16.16 21.93
N VAL A 250 7.91 15.03 21.79
CA VAL A 250 7.64 13.79 22.54
C VAL A 250 7.81 14.01 24.05
N ALA A 251 8.91 14.63 24.47
CA ALA A 251 9.17 14.92 25.88
C ALA A 251 8.14 15.92 26.44
N LYS A 252 7.79 16.95 25.67
CA LYS A 252 6.77 17.95 26.03
C LYS A 252 5.37 17.33 26.19
N PHE A 253 5.04 16.29 25.43
CA PHE A 253 3.80 15.53 25.61
C PHE A 253 3.78 14.73 26.92
N GLY A 254 4.96 14.38 27.45
CA GLY A 254 5.13 13.63 28.70
C GLY A 254 5.53 12.17 28.51
N ILE A 255 5.89 11.77 27.28
CA ILE A 255 6.46 10.44 27.00
C ILE A 255 7.94 10.47 27.35
N ASP A 256 8.40 9.41 28.01
CA ASP A 256 9.83 9.20 28.24
C ASP A 256 10.54 8.95 26.91
N THR A 257 11.58 9.73 26.60
CA THR A 257 12.34 9.63 25.35
C THR A 257 13.08 8.29 25.24
N GLU A 258 13.32 7.59 26.34
CA GLU A 258 13.79 6.19 26.31
C GLU A 258 12.78 5.26 25.64
N ASN A 259 11.49 5.61 25.67
CA ASN A 259 10.41 4.91 24.98
C ASN A 259 10.04 5.57 23.65
N MET A 260 10.95 6.38 23.08
CA MET A 260 10.87 6.84 21.71
C MET A 260 11.66 5.90 20.78
N PHE A 261 11.04 5.54 19.65
CA PHE A 261 11.64 4.72 18.60
C PHE A 261 11.82 5.60 17.36
N GLY A 262 13.08 5.85 17.02
CA GLY A 262 13.45 6.72 15.91
C GLY A 262 13.31 6.06 14.54
N PHE A 263 13.20 6.89 13.51
CA PHE A 263 13.35 6.51 12.11
C PHE A 263 13.89 7.70 11.32
N TRP A 264 14.11 7.56 10.02
CA TRP A 264 14.87 8.55 9.23
C TRP A 264 14.03 9.30 8.22
N ASP A 265 14.57 10.42 7.72
CA ASP A 265 13.91 11.30 6.77
C ASP A 265 13.69 10.65 5.40
N TRP A 266 14.61 9.77 4.98
CA TRP A 266 14.55 8.95 3.76
C TRP A 266 13.51 7.83 3.81
N VAL A 267 12.84 7.63 4.95
CA VAL A 267 11.66 6.77 5.07
C VAL A 267 10.41 7.57 4.71
N GLY A 268 9.88 7.32 3.52
CA GLY A 268 8.58 7.84 3.08
C GLY A 268 7.44 7.18 3.85
N GLY A 269 6.39 7.95 4.19
CA GLY A 269 5.30 7.46 5.05
C GLY A 269 4.64 6.18 4.54
N ARG A 270 4.29 6.13 3.25
CA ARG A 270 3.67 4.96 2.59
C ARG A 270 4.59 3.74 2.40
N TYR A 271 5.87 3.87 2.74
CA TYR A 271 6.90 2.81 2.72
C TYR A 271 7.44 2.48 4.12
N SER A 272 6.78 2.98 5.19
CA SER A 272 7.41 3.11 6.50
C SER A 272 7.19 1.95 7.46
N TYR A 273 6.18 1.10 7.26
CA TYR A 273 5.83 0.10 8.28
C TYR A 273 6.90 -1.00 8.53
N PRO A 274 7.87 -1.28 7.62
CA PRO A 274 9.04 -2.10 7.96
C PRO A 274 9.99 -1.45 8.99
N SER A 275 9.83 -0.15 9.28
CA SER A 275 10.60 0.59 10.29
C SER A 275 9.96 0.54 11.68
N ALA A 276 10.35 1.47 12.57
CA ALA A 276 9.71 1.71 13.86
C ALA A 276 8.19 1.93 13.79
N ILE A 277 7.66 2.39 12.66
CA ILE A 277 6.21 2.52 12.45
C ILE A 277 5.49 1.17 12.61
N GLY A 278 6.15 0.05 12.31
CA GLY A 278 5.64 -1.31 12.52
C GLY A 278 5.67 -1.80 13.97
N LEU A 279 5.93 -0.95 14.97
CA LEU A 279 6.07 -1.38 16.37
C LEU A 279 4.84 -2.14 16.88
N SER A 280 3.63 -1.68 16.55
CA SER A 280 2.38 -2.36 16.90
C SER A 280 2.30 -3.77 16.30
N VAL A 281 2.72 -3.94 15.04
CA VAL A 281 2.80 -5.25 14.38
C VAL A 281 3.84 -6.14 15.07
N LEU A 282 5.03 -5.61 15.37
CA LEU A 282 6.09 -6.34 16.07
C LEU A 282 5.60 -6.82 17.45
N VAL A 283 4.88 -5.99 18.20
CA VAL A 283 4.24 -6.39 19.47
C VAL A 283 3.22 -7.51 19.24
N ALA A 284 2.43 -7.45 18.17
CA ALA A 284 1.41 -8.46 17.86
C ALA A 284 2.00 -9.83 17.53
N ILE A 285 2.96 -9.91 16.60
CA ILE A 285 3.47 -11.18 16.04
C ILE A 285 4.80 -11.64 16.64
N GLY A 286 5.46 -10.78 17.41
CA GLY A 286 6.76 -11.01 18.03
C GLY A 286 7.96 -10.70 17.12
N PRO A 287 9.17 -10.57 17.71
CA PRO A 287 10.38 -10.20 16.97
C PRO A 287 10.74 -11.15 15.84
N ASP A 288 10.63 -12.47 16.05
CA ASP A 288 11.07 -13.46 15.07
C ASP A 288 10.22 -13.41 13.79
N ARG A 289 8.89 -13.30 13.93
CA ARG A 289 7.97 -13.18 12.80
C ARG A 289 8.08 -11.82 12.11
N PHE A 290 8.39 -10.76 12.86
CA PHE A 290 8.69 -9.47 12.25
C PHE A 290 9.98 -9.53 11.41
N ARG A 291 11.04 -10.17 11.93
CA ARG A 291 12.29 -10.40 11.17
C ARG A 291 12.08 -11.30 9.95
N GLU A 292 11.24 -12.34 10.06
CA GLU A 292 10.83 -13.17 8.92
C GLU A 292 10.15 -12.33 7.82
N MET A 293 9.28 -11.39 8.21
CA MET A 293 8.67 -10.46 7.27
C MET A 293 9.71 -9.59 6.58
N LEU A 294 10.64 -8.98 7.32
CA LEU A 294 11.74 -8.18 6.75
C LEU A 294 12.62 -9.02 5.80
N ALA A 295 12.91 -10.28 6.15
CA ALA A 295 13.66 -11.17 5.27
C ALA A 295 12.92 -11.41 3.94
N GLY A 296 11.59 -11.58 3.98
CA GLY A 296 10.78 -11.70 2.76
C GLY A 296 10.82 -10.44 1.89
N PHE A 297 10.72 -9.26 2.50
CA PHE A 297 10.94 -8.00 1.79
C PHE A 297 12.30 -7.96 1.08
N HIS A 298 13.37 -8.27 1.81
CA HIS A 298 14.74 -8.23 1.29
C HIS A 298 14.97 -9.22 0.16
N GLU A 299 14.41 -10.43 0.24
CA GLU A 299 14.51 -11.42 -0.83
C GLU A 299 13.96 -10.88 -2.16
N LEU A 300 12.83 -10.15 -2.10
CA LEU A 300 12.27 -9.55 -3.30
C LEU A 300 12.99 -8.26 -3.72
N ASP A 301 13.58 -7.50 -2.78
CA ASP A 301 14.47 -6.38 -3.12
C ASP A 301 15.64 -6.84 -3.97
N GLU A 302 16.31 -7.93 -3.57
CA GLU A 302 17.45 -8.46 -4.30
C GLU A 302 17.04 -9.02 -5.67
N HIS A 303 15.87 -9.67 -5.75
CA HIS A 303 15.27 -10.04 -7.04
C HIS A 303 15.05 -8.82 -7.94
N PHE A 304 14.40 -7.78 -7.41
CA PHE A 304 14.13 -6.54 -8.13
C PHE A 304 15.43 -5.87 -8.61
N ARG A 305 16.44 -5.82 -7.74
CA ARG A 305 17.72 -5.19 -8.01
C ARG A 305 18.52 -5.89 -9.09
N THR A 306 18.50 -7.23 -9.12
CA THR A 306 19.47 -8.01 -9.90
C THR A 306 18.89 -8.73 -11.11
N ALA A 307 17.60 -9.07 -11.12
CA ALA A 307 17.02 -9.83 -12.21
C ALA A 307 16.95 -9.02 -13.53
N PRO A 308 17.18 -9.67 -14.69
CA PRO A 308 16.86 -9.11 -16.01
C PRO A 308 15.40 -8.66 -16.10
N PHE A 309 15.09 -7.58 -16.82
CA PHE A 309 13.75 -6.98 -16.81
C PHE A 309 12.64 -7.91 -17.31
N ASP A 310 12.94 -8.78 -18.27
CA ASP A 310 12.02 -9.82 -18.78
C ASP A 310 11.84 -11.01 -17.82
N LYS A 311 12.59 -11.05 -16.72
CA LYS A 311 12.55 -12.04 -15.63
C LYS A 311 12.39 -11.38 -14.25
N ASN A 312 11.90 -10.15 -14.20
CA ASN A 312 11.80 -9.36 -12.98
C ASN A 312 10.34 -9.07 -12.64
N LEU A 313 9.85 -9.62 -11.52
CA LEU A 313 8.42 -9.65 -11.16
C LEU A 313 7.83 -8.23 -11.04
N PRO A 314 8.41 -7.31 -10.22
CA PRO A 314 7.93 -5.93 -10.17
C PRO A 314 8.00 -5.18 -11.50
N VAL A 315 9.05 -5.41 -12.30
CA VAL A 315 9.23 -4.72 -13.59
C VAL A 315 8.15 -5.14 -14.57
N LEU A 316 7.88 -6.45 -14.68
CA LEU A 316 6.81 -6.95 -15.55
C LEU A 316 5.44 -6.38 -15.15
N LEU A 317 5.10 -6.39 -13.86
CA LEU A 317 3.83 -5.80 -13.39
C LEU A 317 3.76 -4.29 -13.65
N GLY A 318 4.86 -3.56 -13.44
CA GLY A 318 4.93 -2.12 -13.69
C GLY A 318 4.70 -1.81 -15.17
N LEU A 319 5.38 -2.54 -16.07
CA LEU A 319 5.27 -2.36 -17.52
C LEU A 319 3.91 -2.79 -18.08
N LEU A 320 3.27 -3.82 -17.52
CA LEU A 320 1.88 -4.14 -17.84
C LEU A 320 0.96 -2.99 -17.42
N GLY A 321 1.19 -2.37 -16.27
CA GLY A 321 0.48 -1.15 -15.87
C GLY A 321 0.62 -0.03 -16.89
N ILE A 322 1.85 0.25 -17.36
CA ILE A 322 2.12 1.24 -18.42
C ILE A 322 1.35 0.90 -19.71
N TRP A 323 1.36 -0.38 -20.11
CA TRP A 323 0.65 -0.85 -21.30
C TRP A 323 -0.85 -0.54 -21.23
N TYR A 324 -1.48 -0.81 -20.09
CA TYR A 324 -2.92 -0.61 -19.96
C TYR A 324 -3.31 0.84 -19.70
N ASP A 325 -2.57 1.56 -18.87
CA ASP A 325 -2.85 2.97 -18.57
C ASP A 325 -2.66 3.84 -19.81
N ASN A 326 -1.52 3.72 -20.49
CA ASN A 326 -1.14 4.67 -21.52
C ASN A 326 -1.58 4.32 -22.94
N PHE A 327 -1.75 3.03 -23.26
CA PHE A 327 -2.13 2.60 -24.61
C PHE A 327 -3.58 2.15 -24.67
N PHE A 328 -4.05 1.36 -23.70
CA PHE A 328 -5.47 0.98 -23.61
C PHE A 328 -6.37 2.05 -22.95
N GLY A 329 -5.80 3.06 -22.28
CA GLY A 329 -6.56 4.10 -21.59
C GLY A 329 -7.33 3.59 -20.37
N ALA A 330 -6.83 2.55 -19.70
CA ALA A 330 -7.45 1.99 -18.51
C ALA A 330 -7.13 2.87 -17.28
N GLU A 331 -8.08 3.72 -16.89
CA GLU A 331 -7.94 4.66 -15.76
C GLU A 331 -7.93 3.99 -14.37
N SER A 332 -8.23 2.70 -14.29
CA SER A 332 -8.47 2.01 -13.03
C SER A 332 -7.86 0.61 -12.99
N HIS A 333 -7.34 0.22 -11.83
CA HIS A 333 -6.72 -1.07 -11.58
C HIS A 333 -7.26 -1.69 -10.29
N ALA A 334 -7.78 -2.90 -10.37
CA ALA A 334 -8.37 -3.60 -9.22
C ALA A 334 -7.35 -4.56 -8.57
N VAL A 335 -7.27 -4.56 -7.24
CA VAL A 335 -6.50 -5.56 -6.47
C VAL A 335 -7.45 -6.43 -5.65
N LEU A 336 -7.48 -7.72 -5.96
CA LEU A 336 -8.52 -8.65 -5.55
C LEU A 336 -7.89 -9.85 -4.82
N PRO A 337 -7.55 -9.70 -3.52
CA PRO A 337 -6.99 -10.79 -2.75
C PRO A 337 -8.05 -11.85 -2.42
N TYR A 338 -7.81 -13.11 -2.75
CA TYR A 338 -8.62 -14.26 -2.33
C TYR A 338 -8.08 -14.80 -1.00
N ASP A 339 -7.97 -13.89 -0.03
CA ASP A 339 -7.66 -14.15 1.36
C ASP A 339 -8.29 -13.04 2.21
N GLN A 340 -9.10 -13.42 3.21
CA GLN A 340 -9.82 -12.46 4.03
C GLN A 340 -8.92 -11.65 4.97
N TYR A 341 -7.76 -12.17 5.37
CA TYR A 341 -6.79 -11.43 6.17
C TYR A 341 -6.17 -10.27 5.39
N LEU A 342 -6.15 -10.34 4.06
CA LEU A 342 -5.71 -9.25 3.18
C LEU A 342 -6.80 -8.20 2.90
N GLY A 343 -7.88 -8.14 3.70
CA GLY A 343 -8.98 -7.18 3.52
C GLY A 343 -8.58 -5.71 3.47
N ARG A 344 -7.49 -5.33 4.15
CA ARG A 344 -6.95 -3.96 4.13
C ARG A 344 -5.86 -3.74 3.07
N LEU A 345 -5.42 -4.78 2.35
CA LEU A 345 -4.37 -4.65 1.35
C LEU A 345 -4.74 -3.63 0.25
N PRO A 346 -5.96 -3.63 -0.33
CA PRO A 346 -6.34 -2.63 -1.33
C PRO A 346 -6.23 -1.19 -0.80
N ALA A 347 -6.62 -0.93 0.45
CA ALA A 347 -6.53 0.40 1.06
C ALA A 347 -5.08 0.85 1.31
N TYR A 348 -4.20 -0.09 1.69
CA TYR A 348 -2.77 0.19 1.77
C TYR A 348 -2.18 0.53 0.40
N LEU A 349 -2.52 -0.26 -0.63
CA LEU A 349 -2.04 -0.06 -1.99
C LEU A 349 -2.59 1.21 -2.65
N GLN A 350 -3.79 1.66 -2.27
CA GLN A 350 -4.32 2.97 -2.67
C GLN A 350 -3.35 4.09 -2.29
N GLN A 351 -2.89 4.12 -1.04
CA GLN A 351 -1.91 5.13 -0.66
C GLN A 351 -0.58 4.91 -1.38
N LEU A 352 -0.08 3.67 -1.41
CA LEU A 352 1.23 3.36 -1.98
C LEU A 352 1.33 3.81 -3.45
N ASP A 353 0.33 3.48 -4.28
CA ASP A 353 0.35 3.79 -5.71
C ASP A 353 -0.12 5.23 -5.99
N MET A 354 -1.33 5.60 -5.53
CA MET A 354 -1.97 6.85 -5.92
C MET A 354 -1.24 8.07 -5.35
N GLU A 355 -0.74 8.02 -4.10
CA GLU A 355 0.03 9.14 -3.53
C GLU A 355 1.44 9.21 -4.11
N SER A 356 2.01 8.08 -4.57
CA SER A 356 3.31 8.06 -5.24
C SER A 356 3.23 8.60 -6.66
N ASN A 357 2.33 8.04 -7.47
CA ASN A 357 2.33 8.20 -8.92
C ASN A 357 1.18 9.04 -9.46
N GLY A 358 0.23 9.48 -8.63
CA GLY A 358 -0.81 10.46 -9.00
C GLY A 358 -0.24 11.86 -9.16
N LYS A 359 0.63 12.05 -10.15
CA LYS A 359 1.42 13.26 -10.36
C LYS A 359 1.12 13.87 -11.71
N SER A 360 1.45 15.14 -11.86
CA SER A 360 1.20 15.87 -13.11
C SER A 360 2.43 16.59 -13.66
N VAL A 361 3.57 16.47 -12.98
CA VAL A 361 4.82 17.15 -13.33
C VAL A 361 5.96 16.13 -13.25
N THR A 362 6.83 16.14 -14.26
CA THR A 362 8.02 15.28 -14.32
C THR A 362 9.13 15.79 -13.39
N LEU A 363 10.16 14.98 -13.16
CA LEU A 363 11.38 15.38 -12.45
C LEU A 363 12.10 16.56 -13.11
N ALA A 364 11.87 16.83 -14.40
CA ALA A 364 12.40 17.99 -15.10
C ALA A 364 11.60 19.28 -14.85
N GLY A 365 10.48 19.20 -14.12
CA GLY A 365 9.59 20.34 -13.87
C GLY A 365 8.58 20.61 -15.00
N GLU A 366 8.41 19.69 -15.94
CA GLU A 366 7.50 19.82 -17.07
C GLU A 366 6.15 19.15 -16.80
N ARG A 367 5.05 19.75 -17.26
CA ARG A 367 3.72 19.13 -17.19
C ARG A 367 3.68 17.90 -18.08
N VAL A 368 3.15 16.78 -17.56
CA VAL A 368 2.95 15.56 -18.37
C VAL A 368 1.83 15.75 -19.39
N ASN A 369 1.96 15.08 -20.54
CA ASN A 369 0.94 15.01 -21.60
C ASN A 369 0.37 13.58 -21.77
N TYR A 370 0.52 12.74 -20.75
CA TYR A 370 0.09 11.34 -20.66
C TYR A 370 -0.57 11.08 -19.30
N GLN A 371 -1.26 9.95 -19.17
CA GLN A 371 -1.83 9.47 -17.91
C GLN A 371 -0.73 8.94 -16.97
N THR A 372 -0.96 9.03 -15.66
CA THR A 372 -0.01 8.59 -14.62
C THR A 372 -0.67 7.58 -13.68
N GLY A 373 -0.46 7.64 -12.36
CA GLY A 373 -0.99 6.64 -11.42
C GLY A 373 -2.51 6.40 -11.57
N PRO A 374 -2.95 5.13 -11.72
CA PRO A 374 -4.37 4.81 -11.92
C PRO A 374 -5.15 4.85 -10.60
N ILE A 375 -6.48 4.77 -10.70
CA ILE A 375 -7.35 4.61 -9.52
C ILE A 375 -7.28 3.16 -9.03
N ILE A 376 -6.67 2.97 -7.85
CA ILE A 376 -6.58 1.66 -7.18
C ILE A 376 -7.81 1.42 -6.32
N TRP A 377 -8.36 0.20 -6.38
CA TRP A 377 -9.48 -0.21 -5.54
C TRP A 377 -9.59 -1.74 -5.45
N GLY A 378 -10.44 -2.23 -4.56
CA GLY A 378 -10.71 -3.66 -4.46
C GLY A 378 -11.32 -4.09 -3.13
N GLN A 379 -11.66 -5.37 -3.06
CA GLN A 379 -12.14 -6.08 -1.88
C GLN A 379 -11.68 -7.54 -1.97
N PRO A 380 -11.62 -8.26 -0.84
CA PRO A 380 -11.39 -9.70 -0.87
C PRO A 380 -12.37 -10.46 -1.75
N GLY A 381 -11.86 -11.47 -2.45
CA GLY A 381 -12.69 -12.53 -3.02
C GLY A 381 -13.23 -13.42 -1.89
N THR A 382 -14.47 -13.92 -1.96
CA THR A 382 -15.45 -13.76 -3.04
C THR A 382 -16.37 -12.55 -2.89
N ASN A 383 -16.25 -11.75 -1.82
CA ASN A 383 -17.14 -10.62 -1.53
C ASN A 383 -17.24 -9.64 -2.71
N GLY A 384 -16.11 -9.32 -3.35
CA GLY A 384 -16.09 -8.46 -4.54
C GLY A 384 -16.95 -8.99 -5.70
N GLN A 385 -17.06 -10.31 -5.85
CA GLN A 385 -17.89 -10.95 -6.88
C GLN A 385 -19.36 -10.58 -6.74
N HIS A 386 -19.82 -10.45 -5.50
CA HIS A 386 -21.20 -10.12 -5.14
C HIS A 386 -21.44 -8.62 -4.94
N ALA A 387 -20.48 -7.77 -5.34
CA ALA A 387 -20.57 -6.32 -5.20
C ALA A 387 -20.41 -5.61 -6.55
N PHE A 388 -19.28 -5.82 -7.23
CA PHE A 388 -18.88 -4.97 -8.37
C PHE A 388 -18.35 -5.74 -9.58
N TYR A 389 -18.21 -7.07 -9.51
CA TYR A 389 -17.73 -7.85 -10.65
C TYR A 389 -18.68 -7.79 -11.85
N GLN A 390 -19.96 -7.47 -11.65
CA GLN A 390 -20.87 -7.13 -12.75
C GLN A 390 -20.29 -6.03 -13.65
N LEU A 391 -19.76 -4.95 -13.06
CA LEU A 391 -19.12 -3.86 -13.79
C LEU A 391 -17.81 -4.33 -14.41
N ILE A 392 -17.01 -5.13 -13.70
CA ILE A 392 -15.75 -5.65 -14.24
C ILE A 392 -16.02 -6.53 -15.47
N HIS A 393 -17.07 -7.36 -15.48
CA HIS A 393 -17.37 -8.32 -16.55
C HIS A 393 -18.15 -7.77 -17.74
N GLN A 394 -19.12 -6.88 -17.52
CA GLN A 394 -20.03 -6.41 -18.57
C GLN A 394 -20.14 -4.88 -18.63
N GLY A 395 -19.42 -4.17 -17.76
CA GLY A 395 -19.33 -2.72 -17.85
C GLY A 395 -18.51 -2.26 -19.05
N THR A 396 -18.67 -0.98 -19.40
CA THR A 396 -17.98 -0.32 -20.51
C THR A 396 -16.56 0.13 -20.19
N LYS A 397 -16.11 -0.07 -18.95
CA LYS A 397 -14.75 0.24 -18.51
C LYS A 397 -13.87 -0.99 -18.65
N LEU A 398 -12.64 -0.79 -19.16
CA LEU A 398 -11.58 -1.79 -19.09
C LEU A 398 -10.87 -1.64 -17.75
N ILE A 399 -10.86 -2.71 -16.95
CA ILE A 399 -10.28 -2.70 -15.60
C ILE A 399 -9.33 -3.90 -15.49
N PRO A 400 -8.01 -3.68 -15.66
CA PRO A 400 -7.02 -4.67 -15.28
C PRO A 400 -7.13 -5.04 -13.80
N CYS A 401 -6.97 -6.33 -13.51
CA CYS A 401 -7.13 -6.88 -12.17
C CYS A 401 -5.92 -7.73 -11.75
N ASP A 402 -5.41 -7.49 -10.55
CA ASP A 402 -4.47 -8.39 -9.89
C ASP A 402 -5.24 -9.30 -8.93
N PHE A 403 -5.21 -10.60 -9.21
CA PHE A 403 -5.75 -11.65 -8.36
C PHE A 403 -4.64 -12.22 -7.50
N ILE A 404 -4.76 -12.18 -6.18
CA ILE A 404 -3.75 -12.71 -5.24
C ILE A 404 -4.34 -13.90 -4.48
N GLY A 405 -3.72 -15.07 -4.51
CA GLY A 405 -4.23 -16.27 -3.86
C GLY A 405 -3.14 -17.11 -3.20
N PHE A 406 -3.56 -18.06 -2.36
CA PHE A 406 -2.66 -18.97 -1.65
C PHE A 406 -3.10 -20.41 -1.85
N ALA A 407 -2.14 -21.34 -1.95
CA ALA A 407 -2.42 -22.77 -2.07
C ALA A 407 -2.84 -23.43 -0.75
N LYS A 408 -2.57 -22.79 0.40
CA LYS A 408 -2.92 -23.26 1.73
C LYS A 408 -3.62 -22.18 2.52
N SER A 409 -4.72 -22.55 3.16
CA SER A 409 -5.41 -21.73 4.16
C SER A 409 -4.72 -21.82 5.52
N LEU A 410 -4.59 -20.69 6.20
CA LEU A 410 -4.22 -20.61 7.62
C LEU A 410 -5.33 -21.12 8.56
N ASN A 411 -6.53 -21.35 8.02
CA ASN A 411 -7.69 -21.90 8.71
C ASN A 411 -8.25 -23.09 7.90
N PRO A 412 -7.66 -24.30 8.01
CA PRO A 412 -8.06 -25.46 7.19
C PRO A 412 -9.39 -26.06 7.68
N LEU A 413 -10.50 -25.42 7.31
CA LEU A 413 -11.86 -25.80 7.68
C LEU A 413 -12.56 -26.46 6.49
N GLY A 414 -12.70 -27.78 6.51
CA GLY A 414 -13.42 -28.54 5.48
C GLY A 414 -13.00 -28.17 4.05
N GLU A 415 -13.98 -27.99 3.16
CA GLU A 415 -13.79 -27.68 1.74
C GLU A 415 -13.74 -26.17 1.44
N HIS A 416 -13.74 -25.31 2.47
CA HIS A 416 -13.87 -23.86 2.29
C HIS A 416 -12.78 -23.27 1.39
N HIS A 417 -11.53 -23.75 1.55
CA HIS A 417 -10.41 -23.19 0.80
C HIS A 417 -10.46 -23.58 -0.69
N ASP A 418 -10.80 -24.82 -1.00
CA ASP A 418 -10.92 -25.26 -2.40
C ASP A 418 -12.06 -24.54 -3.11
N GLN A 419 -13.18 -24.29 -2.43
CA GLN A 419 -14.29 -23.49 -2.99
C GLN A 419 -13.90 -22.02 -3.22
N LEU A 420 -13.11 -21.43 -2.32
CA LEU A 420 -12.53 -20.10 -2.52
C LEU A 420 -11.61 -20.07 -3.74
N MET A 421 -10.73 -21.06 -3.87
CA MET A 421 -9.76 -21.13 -4.96
C MET A 421 -10.39 -21.52 -6.30
N ALA A 422 -11.46 -22.31 -6.32
CA ALA A 422 -12.24 -22.55 -7.53
C ALA A 422 -12.77 -21.24 -8.12
N ASN A 423 -13.26 -20.34 -7.26
CA ASN A 423 -13.69 -19.00 -7.64
C ASN A 423 -12.51 -18.12 -8.12
N PHE A 424 -11.36 -18.18 -7.46
CA PHE A 424 -10.14 -17.48 -7.88
C PHE A 424 -9.75 -17.81 -9.33
N PHE A 425 -9.69 -19.10 -9.66
CA PHE A 425 -9.34 -19.55 -11.00
C PHE A 425 -10.44 -19.22 -12.02
N ALA A 426 -11.69 -19.56 -11.71
CA ALA A 426 -12.83 -19.38 -12.62
C ALA A 426 -13.04 -17.92 -13.02
N GLN A 427 -12.83 -16.96 -12.11
CA GLN A 427 -13.01 -15.54 -12.43
C GLN A 427 -11.97 -15.03 -13.42
N THR A 428 -10.70 -15.42 -13.28
CA THR A 428 -9.65 -15.03 -14.25
C THR A 428 -9.90 -15.65 -15.62
N GLU A 429 -10.41 -16.88 -15.68
CA GLU A 429 -10.82 -17.55 -16.91
C GLU A 429 -12.01 -16.84 -17.58
N ALA A 430 -13.06 -16.56 -16.81
CA ALA A 430 -14.26 -15.88 -17.30
C ALA A 430 -13.96 -14.48 -17.84
N LEU A 431 -13.09 -13.71 -17.16
CA LEU A 431 -12.65 -12.40 -17.62
C LEU A 431 -11.88 -12.48 -18.94
N ALA A 432 -11.00 -13.48 -19.08
CA ALA A 432 -10.18 -13.63 -20.26
C ALA A 432 -10.98 -14.09 -21.49
N PHE A 433 -11.85 -15.09 -21.33
CA PHE A 433 -12.48 -15.76 -22.46
C PHE A 433 -13.94 -15.41 -22.66
N GLY A 434 -14.64 -14.94 -21.63
CA GLY A 434 -16.06 -14.61 -21.73
C GLY A 434 -16.91 -15.76 -22.26
N LYS A 435 -18.07 -15.40 -22.81
CA LYS A 435 -19.08 -16.31 -23.35
C LYS A 435 -19.79 -15.65 -24.52
N THR A 436 -19.55 -16.16 -25.72
CA THR A 436 -20.05 -15.59 -26.98
C THR A 436 -21.56 -15.74 -27.09
N SER A 437 -22.21 -14.86 -27.87
CA SER A 437 -23.64 -14.97 -28.13
C SER A 437 -24.06 -16.30 -28.76
N ALA A 438 -23.18 -16.94 -29.54
CA ALA A 438 -23.41 -18.27 -30.11
C ALA A 438 -23.41 -19.36 -29.03
N GLU A 439 -22.46 -19.32 -28.09
CA GLU A 439 -22.42 -20.22 -26.93
C GLU A 439 -23.66 -20.03 -26.06
N VAL A 440 -24.06 -18.79 -25.80
CA VAL A 440 -25.29 -18.46 -25.04
C VAL A 440 -26.54 -19.01 -25.75
N LYS A 441 -26.63 -18.86 -27.08
CA LYS A 441 -27.74 -19.40 -27.87
C LYS A 441 -27.80 -20.93 -27.83
N ALA A 442 -26.64 -21.59 -27.89
CA ALA A 442 -26.55 -23.04 -27.84
C ALA A 442 -27.04 -23.64 -26.51
N GLU A 443 -27.05 -22.85 -25.42
CA GLU A 443 -27.62 -23.24 -24.13
C GLU A 443 -29.15 -23.10 -24.05
N GLY A 444 -29.81 -22.74 -25.16
CA GLY A 444 -31.27 -22.58 -25.20
C GLY A 444 -31.77 -21.30 -24.53
N VAL A 445 -30.90 -20.29 -24.37
CA VAL A 445 -31.31 -18.97 -23.87
C VAL A 445 -32.25 -18.29 -24.90
N PRO A 446 -33.40 -17.74 -24.47
CA PRO A 446 -34.30 -17.01 -25.37
C PRO A 446 -33.59 -15.87 -26.09
N ASP A 447 -33.91 -15.65 -27.37
CA ASP A 447 -33.22 -14.67 -28.23
C ASP A 447 -33.13 -13.27 -27.60
N ALA A 448 -34.19 -12.82 -26.94
CA ALA A 448 -34.25 -11.51 -26.25
C ALA A 448 -33.25 -11.37 -25.10
N LEU A 449 -32.72 -12.47 -24.55
CA LEU A 449 -31.77 -12.47 -23.44
C LEU A 449 -30.33 -12.76 -23.87
N ILE A 450 -30.09 -13.10 -25.14
CA ILE A 450 -28.75 -13.50 -25.62
C ILE A 450 -27.74 -12.39 -25.39
N ALA A 451 -28.06 -11.15 -25.78
CA ALA A 451 -27.16 -10.01 -25.61
C ALA A 451 -26.85 -9.74 -24.12
N HIS A 452 -27.85 -9.83 -23.25
CA HIS A 452 -27.70 -9.62 -21.81
C HIS A 452 -26.85 -10.69 -21.11
N LYS A 453 -26.83 -11.91 -21.64
CA LYS A 453 -26.06 -13.05 -21.10
C LYS A 453 -24.74 -13.28 -21.84
N THR A 454 -24.41 -12.45 -22.82
CA THR A 454 -23.12 -12.48 -23.51
C THR A 454 -22.06 -11.81 -22.63
N PHE A 455 -20.88 -12.42 -22.59
CA PHE A 455 -19.70 -11.88 -21.93
C PHE A 455 -18.62 -11.73 -22.99
N GLU A 456 -18.18 -10.50 -23.26
CA GLU A 456 -17.21 -10.22 -24.31
C GLU A 456 -15.83 -10.83 -24.04
N GLY A 457 -15.50 -11.10 -22.78
CA GLY A 457 -14.17 -11.55 -22.38
C GLY A 457 -13.11 -10.47 -22.65
N ASN A 458 -11.89 -10.90 -22.94
CA ASN A 458 -10.76 -10.03 -23.28
C ASN A 458 -10.38 -9.01 -22.18
N ARG A 459 -10.74 -9.30 -20.92
CA ARG A 459 -10.47 -8.46 -19.76
C ARG A 459 -9.22 -8.96 -19.03
N PRO A 460 -8.20 -8.11 -18.85
CA PRO A 460 -6.87 -8.57 -18.49
C PRO A 460 -6.72 -8.84 -16.99
N THR A 461 -6.00 -9.92 -16.68
CA THR A 461 -5.71 -10.29 -15.28
C THR A 461 -4.26 -10.73 -15.11
N SER A 462 -3.66 -10.32 -13.98
CA SER A 462 -2.47 -10.93 -13.41
C SER A 462 -2.89 -11.85 -12.28
N THR A 463 -2.39 -13.08 -12.25
CA THR A 463 -2.64 -14.06 -11.19
C THR A 463 -1.36 -14.27 -10.40
N ILE A 464 -1.36 -13.84 -9.14
CA ILE A 464 -0.26 -14.00 -8.20
C ILE A 464 -0.64 -15.12 -7.22
N LEU A 465 0.14 -16.19 -7.20
CA LEU A 465 -0.06 -17.34 -6.33
C LEU A 465 1.17 -17.57 -5.44
N ALA A 466 0.94 -17.84 -4.17
CA ALA A 466 1.97 -18.29 -3.25
C ALA A 466 1.50 -19.52 -2.46
N LYS A 467 2.42 -20.16 -1.74
CA LYS A 467 2.08 -21.37 -0.98
C LYS A 467 1.11 -21.09 0.18
N GLU A 468 1.38 -20.06 0.97
CA GLU A 468 0.66 -19.73 2.22
C GLU A 468 1.01 -18.28 2.61
N LEU A 469 0.07 -17.55 3.22
CA LEU A 469 0.29 -16.18 3.70
C LEU A 469 1.12 -16.17 4.99
N THR A 470 2.43 -16.37 4.87
CA THR A 470 3.40 -16.24 5.97
C THR A 470 3.87 -14.79 6.13
N PRO A 471 4.52 -14.41 7.25
CA PRO A 471 5.15 -13.10 7.38
C PRO A 471 6.13 -12.78 6.23
N ALA A 472 6.96 -13.75 5.83
CA ALA A 472 7.87 -13.59 4.69
C ALA A 472 7.10 -13.34 3.38
N VAL A 473 6.02 -14.09 3.13
CA VAL A 473 5.21 -13.91 1.92
C VAL A 473 4.49 -12.57 1.90
N LEU A 474 4.00 -12.06 3.04
CA LEU A 474 3.47 -10.71 3.10
C LEU A 474 4.54 -9.66 2.76
N GLY A 475 5.75 -9.80 3.32
CA GLY A 475 6.87 -8.90 3.02
C GLY A 475 7.20 -8.88 1.52
N LYS A 476 7.21 -10.05 0.88
CA LYS A 476 7.39 -10.17 -0.58
C LYS A 476 6.26 -9.48 -1.34
N LEU A 477 5.00 -9.77 -1.01
CA LEU A 477 3.86 -9.16 -1.68
C LEU A 477 3.89 -7.64 -1.59
N VAL A 478 4.29 -7.06 -0.47
CA VAL A 478 4.39 -5.61 -0.35
C VAL A 478 5.58 -5.04 -1.12
N ALA A 479 6.78 -5.63 -1.02
CA ALA A 479 7.92 -5.23 -1.85
C ALA A 479 7.60 -5.29 -3.35
N LEU A 480 6.75 -6.26 -3.77
CA LEU A 480 6.35 -6.42 -5.17
C LEU A 480 5.66 -5.16 -5.68
N TYR A 481 4.73 -4.64 -4.87
CA TYR A 481 4.00 -3.42 -5.21
C TYR A 481 4.83 -2.15 -5.00
N GLU A 482 5.68 -2.08 -3.98
CA GLU A 482 6.60 -0.93 -3.81
C GLU A 482 7.49 -0.75 -5.04
N HIS A 483 8.07 -1.85 -5.54
CA HIS A 483 8.92 -1.83 -6.72
C HIS A 483 8.14 -1.69 -8.03
N LYS A 484 6.91 -2.23 -8.12
CA LYS A 484 6.01 -1.96 -9.25
C LYS A 484 5.76 -0.46 -9.41
N VAL A 485 5.41 0.20 -8.30
CA VAL A 485 5.15 1.65 -8.24
C VAL A 485 6.41 2.44 -8.60
N PHE A 486 7.59 2.02 -8.10
CA PHE A 486 8.87 2.60 -8.49
C PHE A 486 9.11 2.54 -10.00
N VAL A 487 8.91 1.36 -10.61
CA VAL A 487 9.11 1.15 -12.06
C VAL A 487 8.23 2.10 -12.87
N GLN A 488 6.94 2.16 -12.54
CA GLN A 488 5.99 3.05 -13.22
C GLN A 488 6.39 4.52 -13.08
N GLY A 489 6.76 4.96 -11.87
CA GLY A 489 7.23 6.31 -11.61
C GLY A 489 8.46 6.69 -12.43
N VAL A 490 9.42 5.77 -12.56
CA VAL A 490 10.62 5.97 -13.40
C VAL A 490 10.27 6.05 -14.87
N VAL A 491 9.42 5.15 -15.39
CA VAL A 491 8.97 5.19 -16.79
C VAL A 491 8.27 6.51 -17.12
N TRP A 492 7.38 6.97 -16.24
CA TRP A 492 6.70 8.26 -16.38
C TRP A 492 7.60 9.48 -16.08
N GLY A 493 8.83 9.28 -15.61
CA GLY A 493 9.75 10.35 -15.24
C GLY A 493 9.27 11.21 -14.07
N LEU A 494 8.51 10.63 -13.13
CA LEU A 494 7.90 11.31 -11.99
C LEU A 494 8.77 11.23 -10.74
N ASN A 495 8.46 12.06 -9.75
CA ASN A 495 8.93 11.83 -8.38
C ASN A 495 7.89 11.02 -7.59
N SER A 496 8.14 9.72 -7.40
CA SER A 496 7.22 8.84 -6.65
C SER A 496 7.23 9.06 -5.13
N PHE A 497 8.08 9.96 -4.62
CA PHE A 497 8.41 10.02 -3.19
C PHE A 497 7.97 11.30 -2.50
N ASP A 498 7.58 12.33 -3.25
CA ASP A 498 6.94 13.52 -2.71
C ASP A 498 5.41 13.40 -2.66
N GLN A 499 4.74 14.41 -2.08
CA GLN A 499 3.27 14.49 -1.99
C GLN A 499 2.76 15.93 -1.89
N TRP A 500 3.28 16.86 -2.70
CA TRP A 500 2.91 18.29 -2.61
C TRP A 500 1.41 18.59 -2.71
N GLY A 501 0.64 17.71 -3.36
CA GLY A 501 -0.80 17.86 -3.55
C GLY A 501 -1.64 17.90 -2.26
N VAL A 502 -1.11 17.45 -1.12
CA VAL A 502 -1.86 17.41 0.15
C VAL A 502 -1.81 18.72 0.95
N GLU A 503 -0.90 19.65 0.61
CA GLU A 503 -0.62 20.82 1.45
C GLU A 503 -1.71 21.90 1.38
N LEU A 504 -2.32 22.12 0.21
CA LEU A 504 -3.37 23.13 0.04
C LEU A 504 -4.56 22.88 0.97
N GLY A 505 -5.02 21.62 1.05
CA GLY A 505 -6.11 21.21 1.94
C GLY A 505 -5.78 21.48 3.40
N LYS A 506 -4.56 21.18 3.86
CA LYS A 506 -4.12 21.42 5.25
C LYS A 506 -4.15 22.90 5.61
N VAL A 507 -3.66 23.77 4.73
CA VAL A 507 -3.67 25.23 4.94
C VAL A 507 -5.09 25.76 5.06
N LEU A 508 -5.97 25.36 4.14
CA LEU A 508 -7.38 25.77 4.15
C LEU A 508 -8.13 25.25 5.37
N ALA A 509 -7.94 23.97 5.73
CA ALA A 509 -8.57 23.35 6.89
C ALA A 509 -8.14 24.02 8.21
N LYS A 510 -6.86 24.39 8.36
CA LYS A 510 -6.37 25.13 9.53
C LYS A 510 -7.07 26.47 9.69
N ARG A 511 -7.25 27.21 8.57
CA ARG A 511 -7.96 28.50 8.56
C ARG A 511 -9.43 28.32 8.92
N ILE A 512 -10.13 27.41 8.22
CA ILE A 512 -11.55 27.16 8.44
C ILE A 512 -11.80 26.64 9.87
N GLY A 513 -10.95 25.75 10.39
CA GLY A 513 -11.05 25.25 11.77
C GLY A 513 -11.04 26.38 12.81
N ALA A 514 -10.18 27.39 12.62
CA ALA A 514 -10.17 28.58 13.47
C ALA A 514 -11.50 29.35 13.37
N GLU A 515 -12.03 29.53 12.16
CA GLU A 515 -13.30 30.24 11.92
C GLU A 515 -14.51 29.49 12.50
N LEU A 516 -14.54 28.15 12.43
CA LEU A 516 -15.59 27.32 13.01
C LEU A 516 -15.56 27.32 14.55
N SER A 517 -14.37 27.41 15.13
CA SER A 517 -14.18 27.41 16.60
C SER A 517 -14.35 28.79 17.25
N SER A 518 -14.40 29.86 16.45
CA SER A 518 -14.60 31.23 16.95
C SER A 518 -15.93 31.38 17.69
N LYS A 519 -15.94 32.10 18.83
CA LYS A 519 -17.16 32.37 19.59
C LYS A 519 -18.16 33.20 18.79
N GLU A 520 -17.70 34.27 18.17
CA GLU A 520 -18.50 35.12 17.28
C GLU A 520 -18.18 34.82 15.82
N GLU A 521 -19.11 35.14 14.90
CA GLU A 521 -18.86 34.97 13.46
C GLU A 521 -17.68 35.87 13.03
N PRO A 522 -16.54 35.28 12.60
CA PRO A 522 -15.42 36.08 12.13
C PRO A 522 -15.69 36.58 10.70
N PRO A 523 -14.97 37.61 10.23
CA PRO A 523 -14.97 37.97 8.82
C PRO A 523 -14.55 36.76 7.95
N LEU A 524 -15.44 36.32 7.06
CA LEU A 524 -15.17 35.23 6.13
C LEU A 524 -14.72 35.79 4.79
N ALA A 525 -13.64 35.23 4.25
CA ALA A 525 -13.08 35.63 2.95
C ALA A 525 -12.74 34.38 2.13
N HIS A 526 -13.76 33.56 1.89
CA HIS A 526 -13.78 32.45 0.95
C HIS A 526 -14.76 32.75 -0.19
N ASP A 527 -14.94 31.80 -1.11
CA ASP A 527 -16.04 31.86 -2.08
C ASP A 527 -17.42 31.83 -1.39
N GLU A 528 -18.45 32.23 -2.13
CA GLU A 528 -19.81 32.38 -1.60
C GLU A 528 -20.36 31.07 -1.01
N SER A 529 -20.06 29.93 -1.65
CA SER A 529 -20.54 28.63 -1.20
C SER A 529 -19.92 28.27 0.16
N THR A 530 -18.60 28.35 0.28
CA THR A 530 -17.88 28.07 1.52
C THR A 530 -18.32 28.99 2.67
N ASN A 531 -18.49 30.29 2.41
CA ASN A 531 -18.99 31.23 3.41
C ASN A 531 -20.40 30.86 3.89
N SER A 532 -21.30 30.50 2.96
CA SER A 532 -22.67 30.08 3.28
C SER A 532 -22.69 28.82 4.13
N LEU A 533 -21.86 27.82 3.79
CA LEU A 533 -21.76 26.57 4.55
C LEU A 533 -21.17 26.78 5.95
N ILE A 534 -20.15 27.61 6.11
CA ILE A 534 -19.58 27.96 7.42
C ILE A 534 -20.66 28.61 8.31
N ARG A 535 -21.40 29.59 7.77
CA ARG A 535 -22.50 30.23 8.50
C ARG A 535 -23.58 29.22 8.89
N ARG A 536 -23.99 28.38 7.94
CA ARG A 536 -25.00 27.33 8.19
C ARG A 536 -24.55 26.36 9.28
N TYR A 537 -23.30 25.89 9.24
CA TYR A 537 -22.74 25.02 10.27
C TYR A 537 -22.75 25.69 11.64
N ARG A 538 -22.28 26.95 11.73
CA ARG A 538 -22.25 27.72 12.99
C ARG A 538 -23.66 27.90 13.57
N GLN A 539 -24.64 28.23 12.74
CA GLN A 539 -26.06 28.38 13.13
C GLN A 539 -26.70 27.08 13.63
N LEU A 540 -26.34 25.93 13.06
CA LEU A 540 -26.88 24.64 13.49
C LEU A 540 -26.25 24.14 14.80
N ARG A 541 -25.09 24.69 15.19
CA ARG A 541 -24.34 24.30 16.39
C ARG A 541 -24.66 25.17 17.61
N SER A 542 -25.00 26.44 17.39
CA SER A 542 -25.50 27.35 18.42
C SER A 542 -26.91 26.98 18.85
#